data_AF-A0A507DGG4-F1
#
_entry.id   AF-A0A507DGG4-F1
#
_cell.length_a   1.000
_cell.length_b   1.000
_cell.length_c   1.000
_cell.angle_alpha   90.00
_cell.angle_beta   90.00
_cell.angle_gamma   90.00
#
_symmetry.space_group_name_H-M   'P 1'
#
loop_
_entity.id
_entity.type
_entity.pdbx_description
1 polymer ?
#
loop_
_entity_poly.entity_id
_entity_poly.type
_entity_poly.pdbx_seq_one_letter_code
_entity_poly.pdbx_strand_id
1 'polypeptide(L)'
;MRSSTLCIVNRGIRLTKLSSTFPGSDNQPPLPSQVRPLPANNPSEEILLTESVHGRRRYYQQLSGTSHLVWDWKSDKSGLSVFERLLPRRLASYLRTLFLPIGYPSSVHPTYAKVHFWQFIETYIGSMVGVLCSEAMLTSLGVGAPAAAGGAVAIQWVLKDGFGEIGKLFFIQRYAKSFDSHPKSWKILGEVSSLTGSLIQICTVISPSSAFLPLASLGYACRSIHFSVWAATHMTFTRNFALQGNVGDIVAKDDSQMSVAHLLGLVCGVGLISFSHSPAALFTMYAILGPLHFYSTLKLVREAQFEVLNGTKLVLISDTFVNTNIVPTMRDLRPRESWFGESIARSELGRVPNVLVAPVARLAFENVMQLKVALEVLRDENYLLCRRLADGKICVVLHQDAVAMDVIKSVLHSVRYHYLLQEQSHELPSTTGSMQLDSIQDHKMVRYSVHDINPTKSAKTRGSYLRVHFKNTRETAMAVRGMKLKQAQKYLEAVKNHEQAVPFRRFSGGVGRTAQAKVHGVTQARWPTKSATFLMGLLKNAEANAAVKGLNVENLFIKHIQVNQAPKQRRRTYRAHGRINPYMASPSHIEVIVAEEEKTVKKEADTKLVPRLSRRRAAARAAVTSA
;
A
#
# COMPACT_ATOMS: atom_id res chain seq x y z
N MET A 1 -34.57 -2.24 -18.74
CA MET A 1 -34.71 -0.81 -18.36
C MET A 1 -33.41 -0.33 -17.74
N ARG A 2 -32.78 0.69 -18.33
CA ARG A 2 -31.50 1.29 -17.91
C ARG A 2 -31.71 2.08 -16.60
N SER A 3 -30.96 1.77 -15.54
CA SER A 3 -30.77 2.70 -14.43
C SER A 3 -29.38 3.32 -14.59
N SER A 4 -29.35 4.42 -15.32
CA SER A 4 -28.21 5.31 -15.45
C SER A 4 -27.85 5.82 -14.06
N THR A 5 -26.73 5.37 -13.51
CA THR A 5 -26.09 6.06 -12.40
C THR A 5 -25.80 7.47 -12.89
N LEU A 6 -26.51 8.45 -12.34
CA LEU A 6 -26.28 9.86 -12.60
C LEU A 6 -24.87 10.17 -12.07
N CYS A 7 -23.84 10.00 -12.91
CA CYS A 7 -22.61 10.74 -12.75
C CYS A 7 -23.03 12.20 -12.87
N ILE A 8 -23.16 12.89 -11.74
CA ILE A 8 -23.12 14.34 -11.72
C ILE A 8 -21.70 14.67 -12.20
N VAL A 9 -21.55 14.79 -13.52
CA VAL A 9 -20.44 15.53 -14.11
C VAL A 9 -20.55 16.89 -13.46
N ASN A 10 -19.66 17.18 -12.52
CA ASN A 10 -19.53 18.49 -11.94
C ASN A 10 -19.05 19.40 -13.08
N ARG A 11 -19.99 19.87 -13.92
CA ARG A 11 -19.76 21.06 -14.73
C ARG A 11 -19.49 22.14 -13.69
N GLY A 12 -18.22 22.47 -13.49
CA GLY A 12 -17.80 23.43 -12.47
C GLY A 12 -18.45 24.78 -12.73
N ILE A 13 -19.61 25.00 -12.14
CA ILE A 13 -20.30 26.28 -12.12
C ILE A 13 -19.72 27.03 -10.93
N ARG A 14 -18.88 28.03 -11.18
CA ARG A 14 -18.33 28.90 -10.14
C ARG A 14 -19.34 30.02 -9.87
N LEU A 15 -20.23 29.84 -8.90
CA LEU A 15 -21.19 30.86 -8.47
C LEU A 15 -20.50 31.87 -7.54
N THR A 16 -20.28 33.10 -7.99
CA THR A 16 -19.91 34.22 -7.10
C THR A 16 -21.19 34.97 -6.71
N LYS A 17 -21.58 34.91 -5.43
CA LYS A 17 -22.74 35.64 -4.89
C LYS A 17 -22.25 37.01 -4.41
N LEU A 18 -22.72 38.10 -5.03
CA LEU A 18 -22.55 39.44 -4.48
C LEU A 18 -23.73 39.69 -3.52
N SER A 19 -23.43 40.24 -2.34
CA SER A 19 -24.42 40.40 -1.27
C SER A 19 -25.38 41.55 -1.57
N SER A 20 -26.66 41.25 -1.76
CA SER A 20 -27.73 42.22 -1.57
C SER A 20 -28.84 41.62 -0.69
N THR A 21 -29.22 42.40 0.33
CA THR A 21 -30.30 42.12 1.28
C THR A 21 -31.66 42.28 0.59
N PHE A 22 -32.52 41.27 0.64
CA PHE A 22 -33.90 41.34 0.12
C PHE A 22 -34.88 41.76 1.23
N PRO A 23 -35.76 42.76 1.00
CA PRO A 23 -36.97 42.94 1.78
C PRO A 23 -38.12 42.06 1.25
N GLY A 24 -39.07 41.77 2.14
CA GLY A 24 -40.02 40.65 2.05
C GLY A 24 -41.22 40.77 1.11
N SER A 25 -41.82 39.59 0.94
CA SER A 25 -43.17 39.18 0.47
C SER A 25 -44.15 40.21 -0.10
N ASP A 26 -44.74 39.89 -1.26
CA ASP A 26 -46.20 39.72 -1.38
C ASP A 26 -46.64 38.98 -2.67
N ASN A 27 -47.84 38.39 -2.59
CA ASN A 27 -48.48 37.43 -3.48
C ASN A 27 -49.08 38.01 -4.79
N GLN A 28 -48.95 37.27 -5.90
CA GLN A 28 -49.96 36.89 -6.94
C GLN A 28 -49.34 36.76 -8.35
N PRO A 29 -49.77 35.81 -9.21
CA PRO A 29 -49.27 35.71 -10.59
C PRO A 29 -50.25 36.31 -11.62
N PRO A 30 -49.75 36.84 -12.75
CA PRO A 30 -50.48 36.72 -14.00
C PRO A 30 -49.68 36.08 -15.15
N LEU A 31 -50.45 35.66 -16.14
CA LEU A 31 -50.20 34.81 -17.32
C LEU A 31 -49.24 35.37 -18.39
N PRO A 32 -48.78 34.55 -19.36
CA PRO A 32 -47.68 34.89 -20.25
C PRO A 32 -48.19 35.59 -21.53
N SER A 33 -47.65 36.77 -21.84
CA SER A 33 -47.75 37.29 -23.20
C SER A 33 -46.63 38.26 -23.56
N GLN A 34 -45.92 37.88 -24.62
CA GLN A 34 -45.37 38.72 -25.68
C GLN A 34 -44.16 39.62 -25.34
N VAL A 35 -43.03 39.17 -25.90
CA VAL A 35 -41.85 39.96 -26.21
C VAL A 35 -42.25 41.17 -27.08
N ARG A 36 -41.95 42.39 -26.62
CA ARG A 36 -41.73 43.57 -27.47
C ARG A 36 -40.40 44.24 -27.09
N PRO A 37 -39.67 44.83 -28.05
CA PRO A 37 -38.29 45.27 -27.84
C PRO A 37 -38.16 46.80 -27.61
N LEU A 38 -36.96 47.17 -27.08
CA LEU A 38 -36.29 48.51 -27.02
C LEU A 38 -36.63 49.39 -25.79
N PRO A 39 -35.73 50.30 -25.30
CA PRO A 39 -34.53 50.88 -25.92
C PRO A 39 -33.27 50.97 -24.98
N ALA A 40 -32.22 51.62 -25.50
CA ALA A 40 -30.92 51.82 -24.87
C ALA A 40 -30.90 52.85 -23.71
N ASN A 41 -29.89 52.67 -22.83
CA ASN A 41 -29.30 53.54 -21.80
C ASN A 41 -29.85 53.53 -20.35
N ASN A 42 -29.14 52.77 -19.49
CA ASN A 42 -28.78 52.90 -18.05
C ASN A 42 -29.87 53.25 -17.01
N PRO A 43 -29.94 52.50 -15.86
CA PRO A 43 -28.84 52.49 -14.87
C PRO A 43 -28.56 51.13 -14.18
N SER A 44 -27.28 50.90 -13.84
CA SER A 44 -26.78 49.95 -12.82
C SER A 44 -27.48 48.58 -12.74
N GLU A 45 -27.27 47.72 -13.74
CA GLU A 45 -27.59 46.30 -13.66
C GLU A 45 -26.61 45.60 -12.72
N GLU A 46 -27.05 45.29 -11.49
CA GLU A 46 -26.27 44.53 -10.52
C GLU A 46 -26.07 43.09 -11.04
N ILE A 47 -24.80 42.72 -11.28
CA ILE A 47 -24.44 41.36 -11.68
C ILE A 47 -24.60 40.46 -10.44
N LEU A 48 -25.62 39.61 -10.43
CA LEU A 48 -25.91 38.73 -9.30
C LEU A 48 -25.04 37.47 -9.29
N LEU A 49 -24.70 36.99 -10.49
CA LEU A 49 -24.04 35.71 -10.67
C LEU A 49 -23.19 35.73 -11.94
N THR A 50 -22.03 35.09 -11.91
CA THR A 50 -21.26 34.81 -13.12
C THR A 50 -21.08 33.30 -13.24
N GLU A 51 -21.28 32.74 -14.42
CA GLU A 51 -21.07 31.32 -14.72
C GLU A 51 -20.04 31.20 -15.85
N SER A 52 -19.08 30.28 -15.73
CA SER A 52 -18.10 30.01 -16.78
C SER A 52 -18.43 28.69 -17.47
N VAL A 53 -18.84 28.74 -18.74
CA VAL A 53 -19.18 27.57 -19.55
C VAL A 53 -18.27 27.53 -20.77
N HIS A 54 -17.46 26.48 -20.90
CA HIS A 54 -16.52 26.30 -22.03
C HIS A 54 -15.57 27.50 -22.27
N GLY A 55 -15.12 28.17 -21.20
CA GLY A 55 -14.21 29.32 -21.29
C GLY A 55 -14.88 30.65 -21.68
N ARG A 56 -16.21 30.68 -21.80
CA ARG A 56 -17.01 31.90 -21.94
C ARG A 56 -17.71 32.20 -20.62
N ARG A 57 -17.73 33.47 -20.20
CA ARG A 57 -18.43 33.90 -18.99
C ARG A 57 -19.85 34.38 -19.36
N ARG A 58 -20.85 33.82 -18.69
CA ARG A 58 -22.23 34.29 -18.64
C ARG A 58 -22.41 35.12 -17.39
N TYR A 59 -23.01 36.28 -17.52
CA TYR A 59 -23.36 37.15 -16.41
C TYR A 59 -24.87 37.12 -16.26
N TYR A 60 -25.36 36.74 -15.09
CA TYR A 60 -26.78 36.82 -14.78
C TYR A 60 -27.06 38.13 -14.06
N GLN A 61 -28.04 38.85 -14.58
CA GLN A 61 -28.53 40.10 -14.04
C GLN A 61 -30.02 39.94 -13.75
N GLN A 62 -30.49 40.61 -12.70
CA GLN A 62 -31.93 40.74 -12.46
C GLN A 62 -32.41 41.99 -13.19
N LEU A 63 -33.43 41.80 -14.03
CA LEU A 63 -34.12 42.93 -14.64
C LEU A 63 -34.96 43.62 -13.55
N SER A 64 -34.70 44.89 -13.28
CA SER A 64 -35.36 45.65 -12.22
C SER A 64 -36.88 45.49 -12.26
N GLY A 65 -37.48 44.99 -11.18
CA GLY A 65 -38.92 44.79 -11.04
C GLY A 65 -39.49 43.44 -11.51
N THR A 66 -38.66 42.48 -11.95
CA THR A 66 -39.12 41.12 -12.30
C THR A 66 -38.38 40.01 -11.52
N SER A 67 -39.03 38.86 -11.35
CA SER A 67 -38.45 37.64 -10.76
C SER A 67 -37.59 36.84 -11.74
N HIS A 68 -37.40 37.33 -12.97
CA HIS A 68 -36.74 36.61 -14.05
C HIS A 68 -35.27 37.02 -14.20
N LEU A 69 -34.39 36.02 -14.27
CA LEU A 69 -32.96 36.20 -14.53
C LEU A 69 -32.71 36.32 -16.03
N VAL A 70 -32.02 37.38 -16.44
CA VAL A 70 -31.51 37.54 -17.81
C VAL A 70 -30.01 37.26 -17.81
N TRP A 71 -29.49 36.67 -18.88
CA TRP A 71 -28.07 36.38 -19.02
C TRP A 71 -27.50 36.90 -20.33
N ASP A 72 -26.26 37.39 -20.28
CA ASP A 72 -25.50 37.81 -21.46
C ASP A 72 -24.08 37.20 -21.49
N TRP A 73 -23.57 36.95 -22.69
CA TRP A 73 -22.22 36.43 -22.92
C TRP A 73 -21.24 37.59 -23.13
N LYS A 74 -20.34 37.84 -22.16
CA LYS A 74 -19.18 38.70 -22.41
C LYS A 74 -17.94 37.84 -22.66
N SER A 75 -17.36 38.01 -23.85
CA SER A 75 -16.06 37.41 -24.21
C SER A 75 -14.95 38.22 -23.56
N ASP A 76 -14.23 37.66 -22.60
CA ASP A 76 -13.04 38.27 -22.01
C ASP A 76 -11.93 38.29 -23.08
N LYS A 77 -11.69 39.47 -23.70
CA LYS A 77 -10.74 39.62 -24.83
C LYS A 77 -9.27 39.71 -24.38
N SER A 78 -8.99 39.59 -23.08
CA SER A 78 -7.72 40.01 -22.45
C SER A 78 -6.67 38.91 -22.25
N GLY A 79 -6.87 37.68 -22.75
CA GLY A 79 -5.96 36.56 -22.44
C GLY A 79 -5.60 35.58 -23.57
N LEU A 80 -5.80 35.93 -24.84
CA LEU A 80 -5.49 35.03 -25.97
C LEU A 80 -4.00 35.13 -26.35
N SER A 81 -3.32 33.98 -26.34
CA SER A 81 -1.90 33.86 -26.74
C SER A 81 -1.71 34.18 -28.23
N VAL A 82 -0.50 34.59 -28.62
CA VAL A 82 -0.13 34.88 -30.03
C VAL A 82 -0.45 33.71 -30.97
N PHE A 83 -0.38 32.47 -30.48
CA PHE A 83 -0.68 31.24 -31.22
C PHE A 83 -2.17 31.09 -31.61
N GLU A 84 -3.09 31.60 -30.78
CA GLU A 84 -4.53 31.56 -31.07
C GLU A 84 -4.96 32.58 -32.14
N ARG A 85 -4.06 33.49 -32.55
CA ARG A 85 -4.32 34.45 -33.65
C ARG A 85 -4.03 33.87 -35.04
N LEU A 86 -3.22 32.81 -35.14
CA LEU A 86 -2.77 32.22 -36.41
C LEU A 86 -3.68 31.09 -36.92
N LEU A 87 -4.48 30.47 -36.05
CA LEU A 87 -5.37 29.35 -36.40
C LEU A 87 -6.82 29.82 -36.59
N PRO A 88 -7.60 29.21 -37.51
CA PRO A 88 -9.04 29.44 -37.58
C PRO A 88 -9.69 29.21 -36.21
N ARG A 89 -10.52 30.15 -35.75
CA ARG A 89 -11.11 30.14 -34.39
C ARG A 89 -11.78 28.81 -34.00
N ARG A 90 -12.39 28.12 -34.97
CA ARG A 90 -13.01 26.80 -34.77
C ARG A 90 -11.98 25.71 -34.47
N LEU A 91 -10.87 25.70 -35.19
CA LEU A 91 -9.77 24.76 -35.00
C LEU A 91 -9.03 25.04 -33.69
N ALA A 92 -8.75 26.30 -33.38
CA ALA A 92 -8.14 26.69 -32.10
C ALA A 92 -9.01 26.24 -30.90
N SER A 93 -10.33 26.45 -30.98
CA SER A 93 -11.26 25.98 -29.95
C SER A 93 -11.30 24.46 -29.84
N TYR A 94 -11.28 23.74 -30.97
CA TYR A 94 -11.26 22.28 -30.98
C TYR A 94 -9.97 21.72 -30.36
N LEU A 95 -8.81 22.23 -30.76
CA LEU A 95 -7.50 21.84 -30.21
C LEU A 95 -7.41 22.14 -28.71
N ARG A 96 -7.94 23.29 -28.27
CA ARG A 96 -8.04 23.63 -26.85
C ARG A 96 -8.88 22.63 -26.08
N THR A 97 -10.04 22.23 -26.62
CA THR A 97 -10.86 21.18 -25.98
C THR A 97 -10.25 19.79 -26.05
N LEU A 98 -9.40 19.51 -27.04
CA LEU A 98 -8.75 18.22 -27.19
C LEU A 98 -7.59 18.05 -26.21
N PHE A 99 -6.75 19.08 -26.07
CA PHE A 99 -5.50 18.99 -25.33
C PHE A 99 -5.51 19.68 -23.96
N LEU A 100 -6.40 20.64 -23.70
CA LEU A 100 -6.39 21.37 -22.42
C LEU A 100 -7.61 21.02 -21.54
N PRO A 101 -7.42 20.95 -20.21
CA PRO A 101 -8.52 20.75 -19.28
C PRO A 101 -9.55 21.87 -19.32
N ILE A 102 -10.79 21.53 -18.97
CA ILE A 102 -11.89 22.49 -18.83
C ILE A 102 -11.52 23.52 -17.78
N GLY A 103 -11.65 24.81 -18.10
CA GLY A 103 -11.31 25.91 -17.19
C GLY A 103 -9.82 26.27 -17.13
N TYR A 104 -8.99 25.70 -18.01
CA TYR A 104 -7.57 26.08 -18.13
C TYR A 104 -7.42 27.58 -18.45
N PRO A 105 -6.53 28.32 -17.77
CA PRO A 105 -5.50 27.82 -16.83
C PRO A 105 -5.95 27.70 -15.36
N SER A 106 -7.08 28.28 -14.99
CA SER A 106 -7.51 28.39 -13.58
C SER A 106 -7.92 27.08 -12.90
N SER A 107 -8.19 26.02 -13.67
CA SER A 107 -8.62 24.71 -13.14
C SER A 107 -7.46 23.78 -12.78
N VAL A 108 -6.23 24.15 -13.13
CA VAL A 108 -5.04 23.33 -12.91
C VAL A 108 -3.94 24.11 -12.21
N HIS A 109 -2.99 23.39 -11.62
CA HIS A 109 -1.82 23.99 -10.98
C HIS A 109 -0.99 24.84 -11.98
N PRO A 110 -0.42 25.99 -11.57
CA PRO A 110 0.32 26.89 -12.47
C PRO A 110 1.50 26.25 -13.22
N THR A 111 2.12 25.22 -12.64
CA THR A 111 3.23 24.49 -13.27
C THR A 111 2.79 23.47 -14.32
N TYR A 112 1.48 23.21 -14.47
CA TYR A 112 0.92 22.20 -15.37
C TYR A 112 1.54 22.27 -16.77
N ALA A 113 1.47 23.43 -17.42
CA ALA A 113 1.94 23.57 -18.80
C ALA A 113 3.43 23.27 -18.96
N LYS A 114 4.26 23.68 -17.99
CA LYS A 114 5.70 23.43 -18.03
C LYS A 114 6.03 21.96 -17.82
N VAL A 115 5.35 21.30 -16.89
CA VAL A 115 5.54 19.87 -16.63
C VAL A 115 5.11 19.04 -17.84
N HIS A 116 3.91 19.30 -18.38
CA HIS A 116 3.38 18.58 -19.53
C HIS A 116 4.21 18.81 -20.81
N PHE A 117 4.83 19.98 -20.97
CA PHE A 117 5.79 20.22 -22.05
C PHE A 117 7.00 19.28 -21.97
N TRP A 118 7.63 19.16 -20.80
CA TRP A 118 8.75 18.24 -20.63
C TRP A 118 8.30 16.77 -20.71
N GLN A 119 7.10 16.44 -20.25
CA GLN A 119 6.51 15.11 -20.37
C GLN A 119 6.26 14.73 -21.83
N PHE A 120 5.85 15.69 -22.66
CA PHE A 120 5.70 15.50 -24.10
C PHE A 120 7.05 15.15 -24.75
N ILE A 121 8.11 15.90 -24.43
CA ILE A 121 9.47 15.63 -24.92
C ILE A 121 9.96 14.26 -24.44
N GLU A 122 9.74 13.94 -23.16
CA GLU A 122 10.11 12.66 -22.56
C GLU A 122 9.41 11.48 -23.28
N THR A 123 8.10 11.60 -23.51
CA THR A 123 7.31 10.56 -24.21
C THR A 123 7.75 10.40 -25.67
N TYR A 124 8.03 11.52 -26.34
CA TYR A 124 8.50 11.55 -27.71
C TYR A 124 9.85 10.83 -27.87
N ILE A 125 10.84 11.17 -27.04
CA ILE A 125 12.17 10.52 -27.07
C ILE A 125 12.10 9.07 -26.60
N GLY A 126 11.34 8.79 -25.53
CA GLY A 126 11.16 7.44 -25.01
C GLY A 126 10.56 6.47 -26.04
N SER A 127 9.69 6.98 -26.91
CA SER A 127 9.11 6.21 -28.02
C SER A 127 10.14 5.90 -29.10
N MET A 128 11.00 6.85 -29.45
CA MET A 128 12.13 6.61 -30.36
C MET A 128 13.08 5.53 -29.81
N VAL A 129 13.44 5.63 -28.52
CA VAL A 129 14.26 4.60 -27.85
C VAL A 129 13.57 3.23 -27.90
N GLY A 130 12.24 3.20 -27.73
CA GLY A 130 11.45 1.97 -27.87
C GLY A 130 11.55 1.33 -29.27
N VAL A 131 11.59 2.14 -30.33
CA VAL A 131 11.82 1.66 -31.70
C VAL A 131 13.23 1.07 -31.84
N LEU A 132 14.27 1.75 -31.33
CA LEU A 132 15.64 1.23 -31.36
C LEU A 132 15.78 -0.11 -30.64
N CYS A 133 15.14 -0.27 -29.48
CA CYS A 133 15.14 -1.54 -28.75
C CYS A 133 14.43 -2.65 -29.54
N SER A 134 13.31 -2.34 -30.18
CA SER A 134 12.56 -3.30 -30.99
C SER A 134 13.37 -3.76 -32.20
N GLU A 135 14.02 -2.82 -32.89
CA GLU A 135 14.92 -3.09 -34.00
C GLU A 135 16.10 -3.98 -33.58
N ALA A 136 16.79 -3.64 -32.48
CA ALA A 136 17.91 -4.44 -31.98
C ALA A 136 17.51 -5.89 -31.68
N MET A 137 16.34 -6.09 -31.07
CA MET A 137 15.83 -7.44 -30.76
C MET A 137 15.42 -8.20 -32.04
N LEU A 138 14.77 -7.55 -33.00
CA LEU A 138 14.37 -8.19 -34.26
C LEU A 138 15.60 -8.62 -35.09
N THR A 139 16.63 -7.77 -35.13
CA THR A 139 17.91 -8.07 -35.79
C THR A 139 18.63 -9.23 -35.10
N SER A 140 18.64 -9.28 -33.76
CA SER A 140 19.23 -10.39 -32.99
C SER A 140 18.54 -11.73 -33.25
N LEU A 141 17.21 -11.72 -33.47
CA LEU A 141 16.42 -12.91 -33.80
C LEU A 141 16.53 -13.34 -35.27
N GLY A 142 17.18 -12.54 -36.12
CA GLY A 142 17.32 -12.84 -37.54
C GLY A 142 15.98 -12.82 -38.28
N VAL A 143 15.02 -12.00 -37.83
CA VAL A 143 13.71 -11.86 -38.51
C VAL A 143 13.95 -11.34 -39.93
N GLY A 144 13.75 -12.21 -40.93
CA GLY A 144 14.06 -11.93 -42.34
C GLY A 144 15.10 -12.89 -42.95
N ALA A 145 15.80 -13.69 -42.15
CA ALA A 145 16.66 -14.76 -42.66
C ALA A 145 15.82 -15.98 -43.06
N PRO A 146 16.11 -16.66 -44.20
CA PRO A 146 15.36 -17.85 -44.63
C PRO A 146 15.44 -19.02 -43.63
N ALA A 147 16.41 -18.98 -42.71
CA ALA A 147 16.60 -19.97 -41.63
C ALA A 147 15.78 -19.67 -40.36
N ALA A 148 15.15 -18.49 -40.23
CA ALA A 148 14.41 -18.12 -39.03
C ALA A 148 12.95 -18.62 -39.12
N ALA A 149 12.63 -19.71 -38.43
CA ALA A 149 11.26 -20.18 -38.31
C ALA A 149 10.43 -19.15 -37.52
N GLY A 150 9.45 -18.50 -38.16
CA GLY A 150 8.63 -17.44 -37.54
C GLY A 150 7.96 -17.84 -36.21
N GLY A 151 7.65 -19.13 -36.03
CA GLY A 151 7.14 -19.66 -34.76
C GLY A 151 8.17 -19.61 -33.61
N ALA A 152 9.45 -19.86 -33.88
CA ALA A 152 10.50 -19.82 -32.86
C ALA A 152 10.74 -18.39 -32.35
N VAL A 153 10.73 -17.41 -33.27
CA VAL A 153 10.81 -15.97 -32.95
C VAL A 153 9.65 -15.55 -32.05
N ALA A 154 8.42 -15.96 -32.39
CA ALA A 154 7.23 -15.64 -31.60
C ALA A 154 7.31 -16.23 -30.18
N ILE A 155 7.77 -17.48 -30.03
CA ILE A 155 7.97 -18.11 -28.72
C ILE A 155 8.98 -17.32 -27.88
N GLN A 156 10.14 -16.97 -28.47
CA GLN A 156 11.15 -16.19 -27.75
C GLN A 156 10.64 -14.80 -27.34
N TRP A 157 9.79 -14.18 -28.17
CA TRP A 157 9.15 -12.90 -27.85
C TRP A 157 8.20 -12.98 -26.65
N VAL A 158 7.37 -14.02 -26.58
CA VAL A 158 6.46 -14.25 -25.44
C VAL A 158 7.25 -14.61 -24.18
N LEU A 159 8.30 -15.43 -24.30
CA LEU A 159 9.13 -15.83 -23.16
C LEU A 159 9.86 -14.64 -22.53
N LYS A 160 10.41 -13.71 -23.34
CA LYS A 160 11.07 -12.52 -22.78
C LYS A 160 10.12 -11.66 -21.95
N ASP A 161 8.88 -11.51 -22.42
CA ASP A 161 7.87 -10.70 -21.75
C ASP A 161 7.40 -11.41 -20.47
N GLY A 162 7.14 -12.72 -20.56
CA GLY A 162 6.73 -13.55 -19.43
C GLY A 162 7.74 -13.54 -18.27
N PHE A 163 9.03 -13.75 -18.55
CA PHE A 163 10.06 -13.72 -17.50
C PHE A 163 10.24 -12.33 -16.90
N GLY A 164 10.20 -11.26 -17.70
CA GLY A 164 10.33 -9.91 -17.17
C GLY A 164 9.11 -9.45 -16.37
N GLU A 165 7.90 -9.89 -16.72
CA GLU A 165 6.68 -9.67 -15.93
C GLU A 165 6.78 -10.30 -14.52
N ILE A 166 7.34 -11.51 -14.40
CA ILE A 166 7.58 -12.16 -13.10
C ILE A 166 8.54 -11.33 -12.25
N GLY A 167 9.63 -10.83 -12.83
CA GLY A 167 10.60 -9.97 -12.13
C GLY A 167 9.96 -8.71 -11.54
N LYS A 168 9.09 -8.05 -12.32
CA LYS A 168 8.32 -6.89 -11.86
C LYS A 168 7.46 -7.19 -10.63
N LEU A 169 6.79 -8.35 -10.55
CA LEU A 169 5.88 -8.68 -9.45
C LEU A 169 6.58 -8.66 -8.08
N PHE A 170 7.79 -9.21 -7.99
CA PHE A 170 8.59 -9.19 -6.77
C PHE A 170 8.99 -7.76 -6.38
N PHE A 171 9.34 -6.93 -7.37
CA PHE A 171 9.69 -5.53 -7.16
C PHE A 171 8.52 -4.73 -6.58
N ILE A 172 7.33 -4.84 -7.20
CA ILE A 172 6.12 -4.13 -6.74
C ILE A 172 5.76 -4.55 -5.32
N GLN A 173 5.79 -5.85 -5.00
CA GLN A 173 5.50 -6.34 -3.66
C GLN A 173 6.39 -5.68 -2.59
N ARG A 174 7.66 -5.40 -2.94
CA ARG A 174 8.66 -4.86 -2.02
C ARG A 174 8.60 -3.34 -1.87
N TYR A 175 8.26 -2.60 -2.91
CA TYR A 175 8.45 -1.14 -2.97
C TYR A 175 7.20 -0.30 -3.21
N ALA A 176 6.05 -0.89 -3.57
CA ALA A 176 4.84 -0.13 -3.94
C ALA A 176 4.37 0.90 -2.91
N LYS A 177 4.59 0.65 -1.60
CA LYS A 177 4.21 1.57 -0.51
C LYS A 177 4.99 2.90 -0.53
N SER A 178 6.11 2.95 -1.25
CA SER A 178 7.01 4.11 -1.27
C SER A 178 6.76 5.05 -2.46
N PHE A 179 6.01 4.60 -3.48
CA PHE A 179 5.85 5.37 -4.72
C PHE A 179 5.12 6.70 -4.49
N ASP A 180 4.11 6.72 -3.62
CA ASP A 180 3.35 7.94 -3.30
C ASP A 180 4.09 8.88 -2.34
N SER A 181 5.03 8.37 -1.55
CA SER A 181 5.73 9.18 -0.54
C SER A 181 6.92 9.95 -1.10
N HIS A 182 7.60 9.41 -2.12
CA HIS A 182 8.77 10.01 -2.75
C HIS A 182 8.64 10.00 -4.29
N PRO A 183 7.58 10.62 -4.84
CA PRO A 183 7.23 10.48 -6.24
C PRO A 183 8.30 11.02 -7.20
N LYS A 184 9.06 12.05 -6.81
CA LYS A 184 10.14 12.60 -7.65
C LYS A 184 11.36 11.69 -7.71
N SER A 185 11.79 11.17 -6.56
CA SER A 185 12.91 10.23 -6.48
C SER A 185 12.58 8.95 -7.24
N TRP A 186 11.37 8.42 -7.05
CA TRP A 186 10.92 7.23 -7.78
C TRP A 186 10.79 7.48 -9.28
N LYS A 187 10.32 8.66 -9.72
CA LYS A 187 10.32 9.03 -11.14
C LYS A 187 11.71 8.94 -11.75
N ILE A 188 12.73 9.55 -11.11
CA ILE A 188 14.12 9.51 -11.59
C ILE A 188 14.68 8.08 -11.59
N LEU A 189 14.47 7.33 -10.49
CA LEU A 189 14.95 5.95 -10.38
C LEU A 189 14.29 5.04 -11.42
N GLY A 190 13.00 5.26 -11.68
CA GLY A 190 12.25 4.60 -12.75
C GLY A 190 12.86 4.87 -14.12
N GLU A 191 13.20 6.12 -14.44
CA GLU A 191 13.86 6.43 -15.72
C GLU A 191 15.24 5.79 -15.87
N VAL A 192 16.05 5.81 -14.80
CA VAL A 192 17.36 5.11 -14.81
C VAL A 192 17.15 3.63 -15.10
N SER A 193 16.14 3.01 -14.48
CA SER A 193 15.79 1.61 -14.76
C SER A 193 15.37 1.41 -16.22
N SER A 194 14.55 2.32 -16.78
CA SER A 194 14.12 2.26 -18.19
C SER A 194 15.28 2.33 -19.17
N LEU A 195 16.18 3.30 -18.98
CA LEU A 195 17.36 3.48 -19.82
C LEU A 195 18.31 2.30 -19.69
N THR A 196 18.56 1.82 -18.48
CA THR A 196 19.36 0.60 -18.26
C THR A 196 18.75 -0.60 -19.00
N GLY A 197 17.43 -0.79 -18.89
CA GLY A 197 16.73 -1.85 -19.60
C GLY A 197 16.78 -1.71 -21.12
N SER A 198 16.71 -0.49 -21.63
CA SER A 198 16.80 -0.18 -23.05
C SER A 198 18.19 -0.46 -23.61
N LEU A 199 19.24 -0.07 -22.88
CA LEU A 199 20.62 -0.37 -23.23
C LEU A 199 20.87 -1.88 -23.26
N ILE A 200 20.37 -2.60 -22.24
CA ILE A 200 20.44 -4.07 -22.17
C ILE A 200 19.75 -4.70 -23.40
N GLN A 201 18.59 -4.20 -23.82
CA GLN A 201 17.92 -4.69 -25.03
C GLN A 201 18.71 -4.38 -26.30
N ILE A 202 19.34 -3.21 -26.41
CA ILE A 202 20.17 -2.88 -27.57
C ILE A 202 21.41 -3.79 -27.62
N CYS A 203 22.00 -4.16 -26.48
CA CYS A 203 23.10 -5.13 -26.41
C CYS A 203 22.76 -6.52 -26.97
N THR A 204 21.49 -6.85 -27.19
CA THR A 204 21.09 -8.12 -27.84
C THR A 204 21.63 -8.26 -29.26
N VAL A 205 21.82 -7.15 -29.97
CA VAL A 205 22.27 -7.16 -31.38
C VAL A 205 23.74 -7.58 -31.53
N ILE A 206 24.56 -7.38 -30.50
CA ILE A 206 25.99 -7.78 -30.49
C ILE A 206 26.25 -9.05 -29.68
N SER A 207 25.21 -9.58 -29.02
CA SER A 207 25.33 -10.74 -28.15
C SER A 207 25.16 -12.04 -28.95
N PRO A 208 25.78 -13.14 -28.51
CA PRO A 208 25.51 -14.46 -29.08
C PRO A 208 24.03 -14.83 -28.98
N SER A 209 23.53 -15.63 -29.92
CA SER A 209 22.11 -16.04 -29.98
C SER A 209 21.63 -16.77 -28.72
N SER A 210 22.53 -17.47 -28.00
CA SER A 210 22.23 -18.12 -26.71
C SER A 210 21.95 -17.12 -25.58
N ALA A 211 22.46 -15.89 -25.67
CA ALA A 211 22.29 -14.85 -24.67
C ALA A 211 21.09 -13.92 -24.95
N PHE A 212 20.41 -14.08 -26.10
CA PHE A 212 19.26 -13.24 -26.47
C PHE A 212 18.17 -13.25 -25.39
N LEU A 213 17.65 -14.43 -25.06
CA LEU A 213 16.50 -14.56 -24.16
C LEU A 213 16.76 -13.97 -22.76
N PRO A 214 17.86 -14.29 -22.05
CA PRO A 214 18.10 -13.70 -20.72
C PRO A 214 18.29 -12.18 -20.79
N LEU A 215 18.99 -11.66 -21.81
CA LEU A 215 19.26 -10.23 -21.94
C LEU A 215 17.98 -9.45 -22.30
N ALA A 216 17.20 -9.95 -23.26
CA ALA A 216 15.92 -9.36 -23.64
C ALA A 216 14.91 -9.39 -22.47
N SER A 217 14.87 -10.49 -21.71
CA SER A 217 14.01 -10.62 -20.52
C SER A 217 14.40 -9.65 -19.42
N LEU A 218 15.70 -9.50 -19.13
CA LEU A 218 16.19 -8.58 -18.11
C LEU A 218 15.91 -7.12 -18.50
N GLY A 219 16.16 -6.77 -19.76
CA GLY A 219 15.88 -5.43 -20.26
C GLY A 219 14.38 -5.10 -20.23
N TYR A 220 13.52 -6.06 -20.60
CA TYR A 220 12.07 -5.92 -20.48
C TYR A 220 11.62 -5.80 -19.01
N ALA A 221 12.21 -6.58 -18.09
CA ALA A 221 11.91 -6.50 -16.67
C ALA A 221 12.16 -5.08 -16.12
N CYS A 222 13.31 -4.48 -16.45
CA CYS A 222 13.63 -3.10 -16.06
C CYS A 222 12.63 -2.07 -16.64
N ARG A 223 12.28 -2.19 -17.92
CA ARG A 223 11.29 -1.30 -18.56
C ARG A 223 9.87 -1.48 -18.01
N SER A 224 9.47 -2.71 -17.67
CA SER A 224 8.16 -3.03 -17.05
C SER A 224 8.09 -2.52 -15.60
N ILE A 225 9.20 -2.60 -14.85
CA ILE A 225 9.34 -1.96 -13.54
C ILE A 225 9.19 -0.44 -13.67
N HIS A 226 9.93 0.18 -14.60
CA HIS A 226 9.81 1.60 -14.90
C HIS A 226 8.35 1.99 -15.19
N PHE A 227 7.64 1.27 -16.07
CA PHE A 227 6.24 1.57 -16.38
C PHE A 227 5.33 1.56 -15.14
N SER A 228 5.58 0.64 -14.21
CA SER A 228 4.80 0.56 -12.97
C SER A 228 5.09 1.70 -12.00
N VAL A 229 6.38 2.10 -11.90
CA VAL A 229 6.79 3.26 -11.12
C VAL A 229 6.25 4.54 -11.75
N TRP A 230 6.32 4.65 -13.08
CA TRP A 230 5.75 5.74 -13.85
C TRP A 230 4.25 5.85 -13.60
N ALA A 231 3.47 4.77 -13.72
CA ALA A 231 2.02 4.81 -13.53
C ALA A 231 1.62 5.30 -12.13
N ALA A 232 2.33 4.84 -11.09
CA ALA A 232 2.08 5.27 -9.72
C ALA A 232 2.47 6.73 -9.48
N THR A 233 3.69 7.12 -9.87
CA THR A 233 4.19 8.49 -9.68
C THR A 233 3.40 9.49 -10.53
N HIS A 234 3.12 9.17 -11.79
CA HIS A 234 2.32 10.00 -12.69
C HIS A 234 0.93 10.31 -12.10
N MET A 235 0.24 9.33 -11.51
CA MET A 235 -1.04 9.58 -10.84
C MET A 235 -0.90 10.58 -9.67
N THR A 236 0.20 10.51 -8.92
CA THR A 236 0.49 11.44 -7.82
C THR A 236 0.76 12.87 -8.33
N PHE A 237 1.48 13.03 -9.45
CA PHE A 237 1.66 14.33 -10.11
C PHE A 237 0.32 14.87 -10.63
N THR A 238 -0.48 14.04 -11.29
CA THR A 238 -1.78 14.42 -11.86
C THR A 238 -2.78 14.82 -10.79
N ARG A 239 -2.79 14.15 -9.63
CA ARG A 239 -3.58 14.58 -8.46
C ARG A 239 -3.15 15.96 -7.96
N ASN A 240 -1.84 16.22 -7.90
CA ASN A 240 -1.31 17.51 -7.49
C ASN A 240 -1.71 18.65 -8.46
N PHE A 241 -1.95 18.33 -9.74
CA PHE A 241 -2.42 19.32 -10.72
C PHE A 241 -3.92 19.62 -10.62
N ALA A 242 -4.72 18.78 -9.97
CA ALA A 242 -6.17 18.89 -9.92
C ALA A 242 -6.67 19.81 -8.80
N LEU A 243 -6.72 21.12 -9.06
CA LEU A 243 -7.18 22.11 -8.09
C LEU A 243 -8.69 22.03 -7.79
N GLN A 244 -9.49 21.50 -8.71
CA GLN A 244 -10.96 21.50 -8.62
C GLN A 244 -11.55 20.08 -8.54
N GLY A 245 -10.73 19.07 -8.19
CA GLY A 245 -11.14 17.66 -8.24
C GLY A 245 -11.35 17.15 -9.68
N ASN A 246 -10.82 17.87 -10.68
CA ASN A 246 -10.87 17.59 -12.11
C ASN A 246 -9.83 16.55 -12.57
N VAL A 247 -9.45 15.60 -11.70
CA VAL A 247 -8.41 14.58 -11.97
C VAL A 247 -8.71 13.81 -13.26
N GLY A 248 -9.96 13.38 -13.46
CA GLY A 248 -10.34 12.59 -14.63
C GLY A 248 -10.22 13.35 -15.96
N ASP A 249 -10.51 14.66 -15.96
CA ASP A 249 -10.32 15.49 -17.15
C ASP A 249 -8.83 15.68 -17.44
N ILE A 250 -8.01 15.97 -16.41
CA ILE A 250 -6.56 16.09 -16.57
C ILE A 250 -5.96 14.80 -17.13
N VAL A 251 -6.34 13.63 -16.60
CA VAL A 251 -5.87 12.32 -17.11
C VAL A 251 -6.23 12.14 -18.58
N ALA A 252 -7.46 12.45 -18.99
CA ALA A 252 -7.88 12.31 -20.39
C ALA A 252 -7.13 13.25 -21.34
N LYS A 253 -6.83 14.48 -20.91
CA LYS A 253 -6.06 15.45 -21.70
C LYS A 253 -4.59 15.08 -21.76
N ASP A 254 -4.04 14.60 -20.67
CA ASP A 254 -2.67 14.09 -20.63
C ASP A 254 -2.49 12.89 -21.57
N ASP A 255 -3.41 11.92 -21.52
CA ASP A 255 -3.39 10.75 -22.41
C ASP A 255 -3.43 11.16 -23.89
N SER A 256 -4.23 12.18 -24.23
CA SER A 256 -4.28 12.74 -25.59
C SER A 256 -2.95 13.39 -25.99
N GLN A 257 -2.32 14.16 -25.10
CA GLN A 257 -1.02 14.80 -25.35
C GLN A 257 0.10 13.75 -25.52
N MET A 258 0.14 12.75 -24.63
CA MET A 258 1.12 11.67 -24.68
C MET A 258 0.93 10.79 -25.90
N SER A 259 -0.31 10.50 -26.31
CA SER A 259 -0.59 9.73 -27.53
C SER A 259 -0.01 10.41 -28.77
N VAL A 260 -0.14 11.74 -28.88
CA VAL A 260 0.48 12.50 -29.98
C VAL A 260 2.00 12.44 -29.91
N ALA A 261 2.59 12.67 -28.74
CA ALA A 261 4.03 12.55 -28.54
C ALA A 261 4.57 11.17 -28.93
N HIS A 262 3.85 10.12 -28.52
CA HIS A 262 4.17 8.72 -28.81
C HIS A 262 4.13 8.43 -30.31
N LEU A 263 3.05 8.82 -31.01
CA LEU A 263 2.92 8.63 -32.45
C LEU A 263 4.04 9.35 -33.23
N LEU A 264 4.33 10.61 -32.87
CA LEU A 264 5.43 11.36 -33.49
C LEU A 264 6.78 10.70 -33.21
N GLY A 265 7.01 10.24 -31.98
CA GLY A 265 8.24 9.56 -31.59
C GLY A 265 8.43 8.22 -32.31
N LEU A 266 7.36 7.45 -32.53
CA LEU A 266 7.40 6.23 -33.35
C LEU A 266 7.76 6.54 -34.81
N VAL A 267 7.10 7.53 -35.43
CA VAL A 267 7.38 7.91 -36.82
C VAL A 267 8.84 8.35 -36.98
N CYS A 268 9.32 9.22 -36.08
CA CYS A 268 10.71 9.65 -36.12
C CYS A 268 11.69 8.53 -35.77
N GLY A 269 11.35 7.63 -34.85
CA GLY A 269 12.15 6.44 -34.53
C GLY A 269 12.31 5.50 -35.72
N VAL A 270 11.22 5.23 -36.45
CA VAL A 270 11.24 4.47 -37.71
C VAL A 270 12.07 5.19 -38.78
N GLY A 271 11.95 6.51 -38.87
CA GLY A 271 12.80 7.33 -39.74
C GLY A 271 14.29 7.21 -39.40
N LEU A 272 14.65 7.20 -38.11
CA LEU A 272 16.04 7.06 -37.65
C LEU A 272 16.66 5.72 -38.06
N ILE A 273 15.95 4.59 -37.84
CA ILE A 273 16.45 3.26 -38.21
C ILE A 273 16.51 3.06 -39.73
N SER A 274 15.69 3.79 -40.51
CA SER A 274 15.72 3.73 -41.98
C SER A 274 17.04 4.23 -42.57
N PHE A 275 17.83 5.03 -41.84
CA PHE A 275 19.16 5.46 -42.28
C PHE A 275 20.24 4.41 -42.06
N SER A 276 20.16 3.63 -40.98
CA SER A 276 21.13 2.59 -40.67
C SER A 276 20.59 1.59 -39.65
N HIS A 277 20.71 0.31 -40.02
CA HIS A 277 20.39 -0.85 -39.18
C HIS A 277 21.63 -1.43 -38.49
N SER A 278 22.80 -0.80 -38.63
CA SER A 278 24.04 -1.36 -38.08
C SER A 278 24.05 -1.29 -36.55
N PRO A 279 24.63 -2.29 -35.85
CA PRO A 279 24.79 -2.26 -34.40
C PRO A 279 25.39 -0.95 -33.90
N ALA A 280 26.47 -0.48 -34.55
CA ALA A 280 27.14 0.76 -34.20
C ALA A 280 26.19 1.97 -34.28
N ALA A 281 25.36 2.05 -35.33
CA ALA A 281 24.40 3.14 -35.46
C ALA A 281 23.34 3.11 -34.36
N LEU A 282 22.82 1.94 -33.99
CA LEU A 282 21.85 1.81 -32.89
C LEU A 282 22.44 2.29 -31.55
N PHE A 283 23.69 1.92 -31.25
CA PHE A 283 24.38 2.41 -30.06
C PHE A 283 24.65 3.92 -30.10
N THR A 284 25.04 4.47 -31.25
CA THR A 284 25.25 5.93 -31.39
C THR A 284 23.95 6.71 -31.21
N MET A 285 22.85 6.27 -31.84
CA MET A 285 21.54 6.89 -31.67
C MET A 285 21.09 6.85 -30.20
N TYR A 286 21.27 5.70 -29.54
CA TYR A 286 20.95 5.56 -28.12
C TYR A 286 21.83 6.44 -27.21
N ALA A 287 23.13 6.56 -27.51
CA ALA A 287 24.05 7.41 -26.75
C ALA A 287 23.67 8.90 -26.80
N ILE A 288 22.91 9.33 -27.82
CA ILE A 288 22.36 10.69 -27.94
C ILE A 288 20.98 10.79 -27.28
N LEU A 289 20.06 9.87 -27.63
CA LEU A 289 18.68 9.91 -27.17
C LEU A 289 18.55 9.62 -25.67
N GLY A 290 19.36 8.71 -25.12
CA GLY A 290 19.32 8.33 -23.70
C GLY A 290 19.57 9.50 -22.74
N PRO A 291 20.68 10.26 -22.89
CA PRO A 291 20.93 11.46 -22.11
C PRO A 291 19.88 12.55 -22.32
N LEU A 292 19.37 12.73 -23.54
CA LEU A 292 18.33 13.73 -23.82
C LEU A 292 16.99 13.36 -23.14
N HIS A 293 16.63 12.08 -23.16
CA HIS A 293 15.49 11.53 -22.41
C HIS A 293 15.64 11.81 -20.93
N PHE A 294 16.78 11.44 -20.34
CA PHE A 294 17.04 11.67 -18.92
C PHE A 294 17.04 13.16 -18.55
N TYR A 295 17.60 14.01 -19.41
CA TYR A 295 17.58 15.46 -19.23
C TYR A 295 16.16 16.03 -19.20
N SER A 296 15.29 15.57 -20.11
CA SER A 296 13.88 15.98 -20.13
C SER A 296 13.16 15.61 -18.83
N THR A 297 13.44 14.43 -18.28
CA THR A 297 12.93 14.01 -16.96
C THR A 297 13.46 14.90 -15.84
N LEU A 298 14.76 15.21 -15.82
CA LEU A 298 15.34 16.08 -14.80
C LEU A 298 14.69 17.47 -14.82
N LYS A 299 14.40 18.00 -16.00
CA LYS A 299 13.67 19.27 -16.16
C LYS A 299 12.22 19.15 -15.70
N LEU A 300 11.51 18.08 -16.07
CA LEU A 300 10.16 17.79 -15.61
C LEU A 300 10.07 17.82 -14.08
N VAL A 301 10.95 17.07 -13.41
CA VAL A 301 10.96 16.92 -11.95
C VAL A 301 11.33 18.23 -11.23
N ARG A 302 12.17 19.07 -11.86
CA ARG A 302 12.51 20.40 -11.36
C ARG A 302 11.35 21.38 -11.46
N GLU A 303 10.59 21.36 -12.55
CA GLU A 303 9.42 22.23 -12.74
C GLU A 303 8.21 21.79 -11.92
N ALA A 304 8.11 20.50 -11.58
CA ALA A 304 7.04 19.98 -10.75
C ALA A 304 7.12 20.52 -9.31
N GLN A 305 6.20 21.42 -8.96
CA GLN A 305 6.05 21.94 -7.60
C GLN A 305 4.89 21.24 -6.91
N PHE A 306 5.15 20.72 -5.72
CA PHE A 306 4.14 20.12 -4.85
C PHE A 306 3.85 21.08 -3.72
N GLU A 307 2.61 21.57 -3.68
CA GLU A 307 2.09 22.44 -2.62
C GLU A 307 1.60 21.64 -1.40
N VAL A 308 1.73 20.31 -1.45
CA VAL A 308 1.46 19.42 -0.32
C VAL A 308 2.69 19.32 0.58
N LEU A 309 2.48 19.42 1.89
CA LEU A 309 3.50 19.19 2.91
C LEU A 309 3.90 17.70 2.91
N ASN A 310 5.13 17.41 2.51
CA ASN A 310 5.70 16.07 2.67
C ASN A 310 6.30 15.92 4.09
N GLY A 311 6.65 14.69 4.48
CA GLY A 311 7.19 14.40 5.82
C GLY A 311 8.45 15.22 6.14
N THR A 312 9.37 15.35 5.18
CA THR A 312 10.60 16.13 5.30
C THR A 312 10.33 17.61 5.59
N LYS A 313 9.47 18.25 4.79
CA LYS A 313 9.08 19.66 4.97
C LYS A 313 8.37 19.86 6.30
N LEU A 314 7.49 18.94 6.68
CA LEU A 314 6.78 19.03 7.95
C LEU A 314 7.77 19.01 9.13
N VAL A 315 8.77 18.14 9.10
CA VAL A 315 9.84 18.11 10.12
C VAL A 315 10.66 19.39 10.11
N LEU A 316 11.09 19.90 8.94
CA LEU A 316 11.89 21.13 8.86
C LEU A 316 11.12 22.40 9.28
N ILE A 317 9.82 22.46 8.98
CA ILE A 317 8.92 23.52 9.45
C ILE A 317 8.79 23.45 10.97
N SER A 318 8.51 22.26 11.51
CA SER A 318 8.41 22.06 12.96
C SER A 318 9.72 22.37 13.68
N ASP A 319 10.85 21.98 13.12
CA ASP A 319 12.20 22.29 13.62
C ASP A 319 12.46 23.79 13.68
N THR A 320 12.17 24.50 12.58
CA THR A 320 12.35 25.96 12.54
C THR A 320 11.43 26.63 13.55
N PHE A 321 10.16 26.23 13.60
CA PHE A 321 9.17 26.81 14.50
C PHE A 321 9.52 26.58 15.99
N VAL A 322 9.95 25.38 16.38
CA VAL A 322 10.32 25.07 17.77
C VAL A 322 11.54 25.89 18.23
N ASN A 323 12.47 26.18 17.32
CA ASN A 323 13.69 26.93 17.65
C ASN A 323 13.53 28.46 17.59
N THR A 324 12.72 28.97 16.65
CA THR A 324 12.64 30.43 16.37
C THR A 324 11.27 31.04 16.63
N ASN A 325 10.24 30.23 16.90
CA ASN A 325 8.83 30.64 16.96
C ASN A 325 8.29 31.27 15.66
N ILE A 326 8.98 31.11 14.53
CA ILE A 326 8.58 31.63 13.22
C ILE A 326 8.26 30.46 12.28
N VAL A 327 7.15 30.55 11.57
CA VAL A 327 6.78 29.58 10.52
C VAL A 327 7.49 29.95 9.22
N PRO A 328 8.44 29.15 8.72
CA PRO A 328 9.18 29.46 7.50
C PRO A 328 8.31 29.31 6.25
N THR A 329 8.63 30.05 5.20
CA THR A 329 8.03 29.83 3.89
C THR A 329 8.68 28.64 3.17
N MET A 330 7.98 28.06 2.19
CA MET A 330 8.51 26.97 1.36
C MET A 330 9.78 27.34 0.58
N ARG A 331 10.08 28.64 0.43
CA ARG A 331 11.33 29.11 -0.19
C ARG A 331 12.50 29.04 0.77
N ASP A 332 12.25 29.34 2.04
CA ASP A 332 13.26 29.35 3.11
C ASP A 332 13.75 27.94 3.46
N LEU A 333 12.93 26.91 3.19
CA LEU A 333 13.27 25.52 3.41
C LEU A 333 14.20 24.92 2.35
N ARG A 334 14.23 25.47 1.13
CA ARG A 334 14.97 24.87 -0.01
C ARG A 334 16.45 24.62 0.27
N PRO A 335 17.21 25.48 0.96
CA PRO A 335 18.61 25.22 1.27
C PRO A 335 18.81 24.06 2.26
N ARG A 336 17.79 23.75 3.07
CA ARG A 336 17.79 22.68 4.09
C ARG A 336 17.24 21.35 3.54
N GLU A 337 16.79 21.36 2.28
CA GLU A 337 16.25 20.21 1.56
C GLU A 337 17.32 19.57 0.64
N SER A 338 17.18 18.27 0.40
CA SER A 338 17.93 17.49 -0.59
C SER A 338 16.98 16.64 -1.43
N TRP A 339 17.45 16.14 -2.57
CA TRP A 339 16.69 15.27 -3.47
C TRP A 339 15.29 15.84 -3.81
N PHE A 340 15.26 17.05 -4.39
CA PHE A 340 14.03 17.74 -4.83
C PHE A 340 12.99 18.00 -3.73
N GLY A 341 13.44 18.09 -2.47
CA GLY A 341 12.59 18.37 -1.32
C GLY A 341 12.13 17.13 -0.56
N GLU A 342 12.54 15.94 -0.97
CA GLU A 342 12.08 14.67 -0.37
C GLU A 342 12.99 14.16 0.75
N SER A 343 14.20 14.71 0.91
CA SER A 343 15.13 14.34 1.98
C SER A 343 15.70 15.56 2.69
N ILE A 344 16.13 15.39 3.93
CA ILE A 344 16.83 16.44 4.69
C ILE A 344 18.25 16.59 4.12
N ALA A 345 18.74 17.83 4.00
CA ALA A 345 20.10 18.09 3.53
C ALA A 345 21.16 17.45 4.43
N ARG A 346 22.28 17.03 3.84
CA ARG A 346 23.39 16.42 4.60
C ARG A 346 23.94 17.33 5.70
N SER A 347 23.92 18.64 5.49
CA SER A 347 24.33 19.66 6.46
C SER A 347 23.44 19.71 7.72
N GLU A 348 22.24 19.16 7.65
CA GLU A 348 21.24 19.19 8.72
C GLU A 348 21.13 17.84 9.47
N LEU A 349 21.86 16.81 9.00
CA LEU A 349 21.88 15.51 9.67
C LEU A 349 22.50 15.63 11.07
N GLY A 350 21.78 15.12 12.08
CA GLY A 350 22.19 15.17 13.49
C GLY A 350 21.67 16.39 14.25
N ARG A 351 21.34 17.48 13.54
CA ARG A 351 20.68 18.67 14.12
C ARG A 351 19.16 18.54 14.13
N VAL A 352 18.60 18.01 13.04
CA VAL A 352 17.15 17.84 12.87
C VAL A 352 16.74 16.42 13.30
N PRO A 353 15.64 16.26 14.06
CA PRO A 353 15.16 14.95 14.49
C PRO A 353 14.78 14.05 13.32
N ASN A 354 15.19 12.77 13.42
CA ASN A 354 14.76 11.74 12.48
C ASN A 354 13.42 11.15 12.94
N VAL A 355 12.33 11.68 12.37
CA VAL A 355 10.95 11.32 12.70
C VAL A 355 10.42 10.27 11.73
N LEU A 356 9.97 9.13 12.27
CA LEU A 356 9.31 8.06 11.53
C LEU A 356 7.80 8.11 11.79
N VAL A 357 7.03 8.56 10.81
CA VAL A 357 5.57 8.67 10.90
C VAL A 357 4.88 7.39 10.41
N ALA A 358 3.84 6.98 11.13
CA ALA A 358 3.00 5.81 10.86
C ALA A 358 3.71 4.43 10.78
N PRO A 359 4.76 4.13 11.58
CA PRO A 359 5.21 2.75 11.71
C PRO A 359 4.14 1.90 12.39
N VAL A 360 4.15 0.59 12.09
CA VAL A 360 3.35 -0.38 12.85
C VAL A 360 3.80 -0.32 14.31
N ALA A 361 2.86 -0.36 15.28
CA ALA A 361 3.18 -0.24 16.71
C ALA A 361 4.33 -1.16 17.17
N ARG A 362 4.42 -2.38 16.63
CA ARG A 362 5.51 -3.33 16.93
C ARG A 362 6.91 -2.81 16.50
N LEU A 363 6.99 -1.97 15.48
CA LEU A 363 8.24 -1.37 14.99
C LEU A 363 8.57 -0.06 15.74
N ALA A 364 7.59 0.53 16.42
CA ALA A 364 7.72 1.77 17.18
C ALA A 364 8.09 1.52 18.64
N PHE A 365 7.37 0.60 19.30
CA PHE A 365 7.50 0.31 20.72
C PHE A 365 8.27 -1.00 20.92
N GLU A 366 9.40 -0.90 21.63
CA GLU A 366 10.23 -2.06 21.96
C GLU A 366 9.66 -2.80 23.18
N ASN A 367 9.18 -2.05 24.18
CA ASN A 367 8.73 -2.57 25.47
C ASN A 367 7.28 -2.20 25.79
N VAL A 368 6.59 -3.07 26.54
CA VAL A 368 5.19 -2.83 26.95
C VAL A 368 5.07 -1.63 27.89
N MET A 369 6.07 -1.39 28.73
CA MET A 369 6.10 -0.23 29.62
C MET A 369 6.11 1.09 28.84
N GLN A 370 6.94 1.17 27.80
CA GLN A 370 7.00 2.34 26.91
C GLN A 370 5.63 2.64 26.26
N LEU A 371 4.95 1.59 25.81
CA LEU A 371 3.61 1.71 25.25
C LEU A 371 2.58 2.16 26.30
N LYS A 372 2.62 1.62 27.52
CA LYS A 372 1.71 2.02 28.61
C LYS A 372 1.88 3.50 28.95
N VAL A 373 3.12 3.96 29.11
CA VAL A 373 3.42 5.37 29.39
C VAL A 373 2.92 6.26 28.26
N ALA A 374 3.19 5.89 27.00
CA ALA A 374 2.70 6.65 25.85
C ALA A 374 1.16 6.72 25.81
N LEU A 375 0.47 5.63 26.13
CA LEU A 375 -1.00 5.58 26.19
C LEU A 375 -1.57 6.44 27.32
N GLU A 376 -0.87 6.54 28.44
CA GLU A 376 -1.31 7.32 29.59
C GLU A 376 -1.10 8.82 29.36
N VAL A 377 0.06 9.20 28.81
CA VAL A 377 0.42 10.59 28.54
C VAL A 377 -0.37 11.17 27.36
N LEU A 378 -0.57 10.39 26.29
CA LEU A 378 -1.21 10.84 25.04
C LEU A 378 -2.64 10.29 24.88
N ARG A 379 -3.32 10.02 25.99
CA ARG A 379 -4.67 9.42 26.00
C ARG A 379 -5.72 10.22 25.22
N ASP A 380 -5.54 11.54 25.17
CA ASP A 380 -6.48 12.50 24.56
C ASP A 380 -6.10 12.83 23.10
N GLU A 381 -5.01 12.27 22.59
CA GLU A 381 -4.50 12.51 21.24
C GLU A 381 -4.73 11.30 20.31
N ASN A 382 -4.93 11.55 19.02
CA ASN A 382 -5.10 10.49 18.01
C ASN A 382 -3.76 9.90 17.52
N TYR A 383 -2.70 9.98 18.32
CA TYR A 383 -1.38 9.44 18.00
C TYR A 383 -0.57 9.17 19.26
N LEU A 384 0.40 8.27 19.13
CA LEU A 384 1.36 7.95 20.17
C LEU A 384 2.78 8.27 19.72
N LEU A 385 3.62 8.72 20.66
CA LEU A 385 5.02 9.08 20.43
C LEU A 385 5.93 8.18 21.26
N CYS A 386 7.05 7.77 20.67
CA CYS A 386 8.12 7.11 21.39
C CYS A 386 9.48 7.30 20.72
N ARG A 387 10.55 7.29 21.50
CA ARG A 387 11.91 7.15 20.97
C ARG A 387 12.27 5.67 20.89
N ARG A 388 12.62 5.21 19.70
CA ARG A 388 13.16 3.86 19.51
C ARG A 388 14.60 3.84 20.02
N LEU A 389 14.93 2.94 20.94
CA LEU A 389 16.23 2.91 21.58
C LEU A 389 17.30 2.37 20.63
N ALA A 390 16.93 1.42 19.75
CA ALA A 390 17.85 0.78 18.83
C ALA A 390 18.54 1.74 17.83
N ASP A 391 17.83 2.75 17.32
CA ASP A 391 18.36 3.69 16.31
C ASP A 391 18.13 5.17 16.64
N GLY A 392 17.63 5.46 17.85
CA GLY A 392 17.40 6.82 18.33
C GLY A 392 16.27 7.58 17.63
N LYS A 393 15.55 6.97 16.68
CA LYS A 393 14.49 7.65 15.91
C LYS A 393 13.24 7.88 16.73
N ILE A 394 12.55 8.98 16.46
CA ILE A 394 11.27 9.28 17.09
C ILE A 394 10.17 8.71 16.22
N CYS A 395 9.41 7.76 16.75
CA CYS A 395 8.35 7.07 16.06
C CYS A 395 6.99 7.68 16.44
N VAL A 396 6.16 7.92 15.44
CA VAL A 396 4.82 8.49 15.58
C VAL A 396 3.78 7.49 15.09
N VAL A 397 3.06 6.83 15.99
CA VAL A 397 2.01 5.86 15.63
C VAL A 397 0.66 6.55 15.59
N LEU A 398 0.03 6.62 14.42
CA LEU A 398 -1.25 7.29 14.23
C LEU A 398 -2.42 6.34 14.54
N HIS A 399 -3.47 6.87 15.16
CA HIS A 399 -4.77 6.22 15.28
C HIS A 399 -5.46 6.11 13.92
N GLN A 400 -6.42 5.18 13.75
CA GLN A 400 -7.13 5.01 12.47
C GLN A 400 -7.99 6.21 12.10
N ASP A 401 -8.43 6.96 13.12
CA ASP A 401 -9.26 8.16 12.97
C ASP A 401 -8.43 9.45 12.91
N ALA A 402 -7.10 9.35 12.86
CA ALA A 402 -6.22 10.50 12.81
C ALA A 402 -6.45 11.34 11.54
N VAL A 403 -6.68 12.64 11.72
CA VAL A 403 -6.85 13.60 10.62
C VAL A 403 -5.54 14.33 10.29
N ALA A 404 -5.50 15.11 9.21
CA ALA A 404 -4.30 15.84 8.80
C ALA A 404 -3.73 16.75 9.91
N MET A 405 -4.59 17.34 10.74
CA MET A 405 -4.18 18.14 11.89
C MET A 405 -3.43 17.31 12.94
N ASP A 406 -3.86 16.08 13.20
CA ASP A 406 -3.20 15.17 14.14
C ASP A 406 -1.80 14.80 13.65
N VAL A 407 -1.64 14.62 12.34
CA VAL A 407 -0.32 14.38 11.72
C VAL A 407 0.61 15.57 11.95
N ILE A 408 0.14 16.80 11.71
CA ILE A 408 0.95 18.01 11.92
C ILE A 408 1.33 18.17 13.40
N LYS A 409 0.35 18.05 14.31
CA LYS A 409 0.58 18.09 15.76
C LYS A 409 1.58 17.04 16.22
N SER A 410 1.42 15.81 15.74
CA SER A 410 2.29 14.69 16.12
C SER A 410 3.75 14.91 15.72
N VAL A 411 4.00 15.49 14.54
CA VAL A 411 5.36 15.82 14.11
C VAL A 411 5.90 16.99 14.93
N LEU A 412 5.12 18.03 15.19
CA LEU A 412 5.54 19.12 16.07
C LEU A 412 5.93 18.63 17.48
N HIS A 413 5.08 17.81 18.10
CA HIS A 413 5.38 17.19 19.39
C HIS A 413 6.61 16.29 19.33
N SER A 414 6.81 15.54 18.23
CA SER A 414 7.99 14.70 18.05
C SER A 414 9.28 15.53 18.00
N VAL A 415 9.27 16.69 17.34
CA VAL A 415 10.41 17.60 17.29
C VAL A 415 10.69 18.20 18.66
N ARG A 416 9.67 18.69 19.37
CA ARG A 416 9.87 19.23 20.73
C ARG A 416 10.38 18.15 21.69
N TYR A 417 9.83 16.94 21.61
CA TYR A 417 10.28 15.80 22.39
C TYR A 417 11.76 15.45 22.14
N HIS A 418 12.24 15.61 20.90
CA HIS A 418 13.67 15.44 20.59
C HIS A 418 14.56 16.40 21.38
N TYR A 419 14.22 17.69 21.37
CA TYR A 419 15.01 18.72 22.03
C TYR A 419 15.02 18.56 23.55
N LEU A 420 13.87 18.21 24.15
CA LEU A 420 13.78 17.93 25.59
C LEU A 420 14.70 16.76 26.00
N LEU A 421 14.83 15.74 25.15
CA LEU A 421 15.75 14.62 25.41
C LEU A 421 17.22 15.00 25.27
N GLN A 422 17.55 15.97 24.41
CA GLN A 422 18.91 16.49 24.29
C GLN A 422 19.28 17.35 25.50
N GLU A 423 18.38 18.23 25.94
CA GLU A 423 18.55 19.07 27.14
C GLU A 423 18.85 18.21 28.38
N GLN A 424 18.07 17.15 28.62
CA GLN A 424 18.28 16.23 29.75
C GLN A 424 19.58 15.41 29.67
N SER A 425 20.10 15.15 28.46
CA SER A 425 21.38 14.43 28.29
C SER A 425 22.61 15.28 28.62
N HIS A 426 22.48 16.61 28.58
CA HIS A 426 23.56 17.54 28.93
C HIS A 426 23.68 17.84 30.43
N GLU A 427 22.67 17.51 31.25
CA GLU A 427 22.62 17.80 32.69
C GLU A 427 23.16 16.68 33.61
N LEU A 428 23.58 15.53 33.08
CA LEU A 428 24.13 14.43 33.87
C LEU A 428 25.68 14.52 33.94
N PRO A 429 26.29 14.71 35.12
CA PRO A 429 27.74 14.69 35.26
C PRO A 429 28.27 13.27 34.97
N SER A 430 29.30 13.20 34.14
CA SER A 430 30.05 11.98 33.83
C SER A 430 30.65 11.39 35.10
N THR A 431 29.96 10.43 35.70
CA THR A 431 30.54 9.55 36.70
C THR A 431 30.18 8.10 36.36
N THR A 432 31.21 7.27 36.49
CA THR A 432 31.20 5.80 36.52
C THR A 432 30.95 5.04 35.21
N GLY A 433 32.07 4.54 34.68
CA GLY A 433 32.33 3.11 34.76
C GLY A 433 31.96 2.31 33.52
N SER A 434 33.00 1.95 32.76
CA SER A 434 33.00 0.84 31.82
C SER A 434 32.46 -0.44 32.47
N MET A 435 31.19 -0.76 32.23
CA MET A 435 30.67 -2.11 32.40
C MET A 435 30.24 -2.63 31.03
N GLN A 436 30.92 -3.70 30.64
CA GLN A 436 30.71 -4.45 29.40
C GLN A 436 29.24 -4.86 29.27
N LEU A 437 28.63 -4.47 28.15
CA LEU A 437 27.37 -5.03 27.68
C LEU A 437 27.66 -6.42 27.12
N ASP A 438 27.36 -7.47 27.89
CA ASP A 438 27.05 -8.77 27.33
C ASP A 438 25.79 -9.36 27.96
N SER A 439 24.77 -9.51 27.10
CA SER A 439 23.63 -10.42 27.21
C SER A 439 22.56 -10.19 28.29
N ILE A 440 21.55 -9.37 27.97
CA ILE A 440 20.17 -9.61 28.43
C ILE A 440 19.26 -9.66 27.19
N GLN A 441 19.19 -10.84 26.57
CA GLN A 441 18.10 -11.16 25.66
C GLN A 441 16.86 -11.51 26.51
N ASP A 442 15.95 -10.56 26.67
CA ASP A 442 14.65 -10.81 27.28
C ASP A 442 13.76 -11.59 26.28
N HIS A 443 13.92 -12.92 26.29
CA HIS A 443 13.06 -13.83 25.54
C HIS A 443 11.63 -13.72 26.07
N LYS A 444 10.78 -12.98 25.34
CA LYS A 444 9.33 -12.91 25.53
C LYS A 444 8.72 -14.32 25.60
N MET A 445 8.55 -14.86 26.82
CA MET A 445 8.10 -16.24 27.03
C MET A 445 6.66 -16.43 26.54
N VAL A 446 6.48 -17.33 25.59
CA VAL A 446 5.19 -17.76 25.06
C VAL A 446 4.48 -18.62 26.10
N ARG A 447 3.37 -18.13 26.66
CA ARG A 447 2.55 -18.87 27.64
C ARG A 447 1.62 -19.87 26.96
N TYR A 448 1.65 -21.13 27.42
CA TYR A 448 0.74 -22.21 27.04
C TYR A 448 -0.37 -22.33 28.08
N SER A 449 -1.54 -22.85 27.70
CA SER A 449 -2.67 -23.00 28.65
C SER A 449 -2.45 -24.04 29.76
N VAL A 450 -1.60 -25.05 29.52
CA VAL A 450 -1.33 -26.14 30.46
C VAL A 450 0.08 -26.00 31.03
N HIS A 451 0.18 -26.02 32.36
CA HIS A 451 1.42 -25.86 33.10
C HIS A 451 1.91 -27.15 33.80
N ASP A 452 1.02 -28.11 34.07
CA ASP A 452 1.28 -29.31 34.89
C ASP A 452 2.03 -30.45 34.15
N ILE A 453 2.71 -30.14 33.05
CA ILE A 453 3.48 -31.12 32.28
C ILE A 453 4.95 -30.92 32.58
N ASN A 454 5.63 -32.00 32.99
CA ASN A 454 7.05 -31.99 33.27
C ASN A 454 7.84 -31.40 32.08
N PRO A 455 8.51 -30.23 32.24
CA PRO A 455 9.15 -29.52 31.14
C PRO A 455 10.39 -30.24 30.59
N THR A 456 11.01 -31.13 31.37
CA THR A 456 12.18 -31.91 30.94
C THR A 456 11.78 -33.03 29.99
N LYS A 457 10.67 -33.72 30.28
CA LYS A 457 10.13 -34.84 29.48
C LYS A 457 9.11 -34.44 28.42
N SER A 458 9.10 -33.17 28.01
CA SER A 458 8.15 -32.67 27.01
C SER A 458 8.76 -31.64 26.08
N ALA A 459 8.26 -31.61 24.83
CA ALA A 459 8.56 -30.58 23.86
C ALA A 459 7.28 -29.83 23.48
N LYS A 460 7.41 -28.53 23.23
CA LYS A 460 6.28 -27.64 22.95
C LYS A 460 6.43 -26.98 21.59
N THR A 461 5.33 -26.82 20.86
CA THR A 461 5.27 -26.03 19.63
C THR A 461 4.01 -25.19 19.56
N ARG A 462 4.08 -24.05 18.88
CA ARG A 462 2.95 -23.15 18.71
C ARG A 462 2.99 -22.48 17.35
N GLY A 463 1.82 -22.36 16.72
CA GLY A 463 1.60 -21.50 15.57
C GLY A 463 0.56 -20.43 15.92
N SER A 464 0.92 -19.15 15.75
CA SER A 464 0.03 -18.02 16.03
C SER A 464 -0.42 -17.34 14.75
N TYR A 465 -1.65 -16.82 14.73
CA TYR A 465 -2.24 -16.12 13.58
C TYR A 465 -2.22 -16.95 12.29
N LEU A 466 -2.37 -18.28 12.40
CA LEU A 466 -2.34 -19.15 11.24
C LEU A 466 -3.59 -18.93 10.40
N ARG A 467 -3.40 -18.72 9.08
CA ARG A 467 -4.49 -18.47 8.13
C ARG A 467 -5.19 -19.77 7.71
N VAL A 468 -5.71 -20.49 8.70
CA VAL A 468 -6.44 -21.75 8.56
C VAL A 468 -7.75 -21.68 9.34
N HIS A 469 -8.79 -22.35 8.83
CA HIS A 469 -10.14 -22.22 9.39
C HIS A 469 -10.23 -22.89 10.77
N PHE A 470 -10.50 -22.08 11.80
CA PHE A 470 -10.56 -22.52 13.20
C PHE A 470 -11.36 -23.80 13.42
N LYS A 471 -12.60 -23.88 12.92
CA LYS A 471 -13.49 -25.03 13.18
C LYS A 471 -12.92 -26.33 12.62
N ASN A 472 -12.36 -26.29 11.40
CA ASN A 472 -11.80 -27.47 10.74
C ASN A 472 -10.53 -27.92 11.46
N THR A 473 -9.68 -26.97 11.82
CA THR A 473 -8.44 -27.23 12.56
C THR A 473 -8.72 -27.80 13.94
N ARG A 474 -9.76 -27.33 14.63
CA ARG A 474 -10.17 -27.88 15.94
C ARG A 474 -10.59 -29.34 15.83
N GLU A 475 -11.44 -29.72 14.87
CA GLU A 475 -11.84 -31.12 14.70
C GLU A 475 -10.63 -32.00 14.31
N THR A 476 -9.76 -31.50 13.43
CA THR A 476 -8.53 -32.20 13.03
C THR A 476 -7.57 -32.41 14.19
N ALA A 477 -7.37 -31.38 15.01
CA ALA A 477 -6.52 -31.43 16.19
C ALA A 477 -7.05 -32.40 17.25
N MET A 478 -8.38 -32.42 17.45
CA MET A 478 -9.01 -33.34 18.38
C MET A 478 -8.92 -34.81 17.91
N ALA A 479 -8.87 -35.05 16.60
CA ALA A 479 -8.70 -36.39 16.05
C ALA A 479 -7.31 -36.98 16.33
N VAL A 480 -6.26 -36.15 16.38
CA VAL A 480 -4.88 -36.60 16.63
C VAL A 480 -4.45 -36.54 18.09
N ARG A 481 -5.31 -35.99 18.97
CA ARG A 481 -5.00 -35.86 20.41
C ARG A 481 -4.82 -37.24 21.03
N GLY A 482 -3.71 -37.44 21.75
CA GLY A 482 -3.40 -38.70 22.43
C GLY A 482 -2.77 -39.79 21.55
N MET A 483 -2.64 -39.58 20.24
CA MET A 483 -1.94 -40.51 19.36
C MET A 483 -0.41 -40.43 19.55
N LYS A 484 0.29 -41.53 19.24
CA LYS A 484 1.74 -41.51 19.06
C LYS A 484 2.12 -40.55 17.92
N LEU A 485 3.25 -39.87 18.05
CA LEU A 485 3.64 -38.80 17.12
C LEU A 485 3.73 -39.28 15.67
N LYS A 486 4.40 -40.41 15.41
CA LYS A 486 4.51 -41.01 14.06
C LYS A 486 3.16 -41.47 13.50
N GLN A 487 2.30 -42.02 14.35
CA GLN A 487 0.94 -42.42 13.96
C GLN A 487 0.11 -41.19 13.56
N ALA A 488 0.19 -40.10 14.32
CA ALA A 488 -0.50 -38.86 14.02
C ALA A 488 -0.02 -38.23 12.70
N GLN A 489 1.30 -38.26 12.44
CA GLN A 489 1.85 -37.81 11.15
C GLN A 489 1.29 -38.65 10.00
N LYS A 490 1.36 -39.99 10.08
CA LYS A 490 0.81 -40.88 9.05
C LYS A 490 -0.68 -40.66 8.81
N TYR A 491 -1.46 -40.50 9.89
CA TYR A 491 -2.90 -40.20 9.81
C TYR A 491 -3.16 -38.88 9.07
N LEU A 492 -2.45 -37.80 9.41
CA LEU A 492 -2.63 -36.49 8.77
C LEU A 492 -2.21 -36.50 7.28
N GLU A 493 -1.21 -37.30 6.92
CA GLU A 493 -0.82 -37.51 5.52
C GLU A 493 -1.88 -38.28 4.74
N ALA A 494 -2.45 -39.34 5.31
CA ALA A 494 -3.60 -40.04 4.74
C ALA A 494 -4.84 -39.14 4.59
N VAL A 495 -5.09 -38.22 5.53
CA VAL A 495 -6.14 -37.20 5.41
C VAL A 495 -5.87 -36.25 4.23
N LYS A 496 -4.60 -35.86 4.03
CA LYS A 496 -4.20 -35.00 2.91
C LYS A 496 -4.46 -35.68 1.55
N ASN A 497 -4.26 -37.01 1.50
CA ASN A 497 -4.49 -37.84 0.31
C ASN A 497 -5.94 -38.35 0.18
N HIS A 498 -6.83 -37.96 1.09
CA HIS A 498 -8.24 -38.38 1.16
C HIS A 498 -8.48 -39.88 1.44
N GLU A 499 -7.45 -40.60 1.91
CA GLU A 499 -7.53 -42.02 2.27
C GLU A 499 -8.26 -42.22 3.62
N GLN A 500 -8.12 -41.27 4.54
CA GLN A 500 -8.79 -41.27 5.84
C GLN A 500 -9.48 -39.93 6.11
N ALA A 501 -10.66 -39.95 6.74
CA ALA A 501 -11.43 -38.75 7.01
C ALA A 501 -11.36 -38.32 8.47
N VAL A 502 -11.33 -37.00 8.70
CA VAL A 502 -11.41 -36.42 10.05
C VAL A 502 -12.86 -36.44 10.52
N PRO A 503 -13.16 -37.01 11.69
CA PRO A 503 -14.51 -36.99 12.26
C PRO A 503 -14.87 -35.57 12.73
N PHE A 504 -16.04 -35.07 12.32
CA PHE A 504 -16.54 -33.75 12.77
C PHE A 504 -17.56 -33.97 13.88
N ARG A 505 -17.22 -33.60 15.12
CA ARG A 505 -18.05 -33.85 16.31
C ARG A 505 -18.79 -32.60 16.80
N ARG A 506 -18.08 -31.48 17.02
CA ARG A 506 -18.70 -30.25 17.56
C ARG A 506 -19.22 -29.32 16.46
N PHE A 507 -18.47 -29.18 15.37
CA PHE A 507 -18.82 -28.30 14.26
C PHE A 507 -19.37 -29.07 13.05
N SER A 508 -20.41 -29.89 13.27
CA SER A 508 -20.98 -30.82 12.29
C SER A 508 -22.16 -30.28 11.47
N GLY A 509 -22.58 -29.02 11.68
CA GLY A 509 -23.69 -28.41 10.93
C GLY A 509 -23.41 -28.33 9.42
N GLY A 510 -24.27 -28.96 8.62
CA GLY A 510 -24.15 -29.00 7.15
C GLY A 510 -22.98 -29.86 6.62
N VAL A 511 -22.45 -30.78 7.44
CA VAL A 511 -21.38 -31.70 7.03
C VAL A 511 -21.98 -32.98 6.40
N GLY A 512 -21.46 -33.38 5.24
CA GLY A 512 -21.85 -34.61 4.55
C GLY A 512 -21.47 -35.89 5.31
N ARG A 513 -22.13 -37.00 4.97
CA ARG A 513 -21.85 -38.33 5.53
C ARG A 513 -20.89 -39.09 4.62
N THR A 514 -19.96 -39.85 5.21
CA THR A 514 -18.95 -40.62 4.47
C THR A 514 -18.72 -41.97 5.15
N ALA A 515 -18.51 -43.05 4.37
CA ALA A 515 -18.24 -44.39 4.91
C ALA A 515 -16.98 -44.45 5.82
N GLN A 516 -15.95 -43.66 5.50
CA GLN A 516 -14.71 -43.53 6.30
C GLN A 516 -14.97 -43.06 7.74
N ALA A 517 -16.11 -42.41 8.01
CA ALA A 517 -16.48 -41.94 9.34
C ALA A 517 -16.75 -43.10 10.33
N LYS A 518 -17.12 -44.29 9.81
CA LYS A 518 -17.46 -45.50 10.58
C LYS A 518 -16.33 -45.92 11.53
N VAL A 519 -15.07 -45.76 11.10
CA VAL A 519 -13.87 -46.09 11.90
C VAL A 519 -13.83 -45.31 13.22
N HIS A 520 -14.39 -44.10 13.23
CA HIS A 520 -14.41 -43.22 14.40
C HIS A 520 -15.75 -43.24 15.15
N GLY A 521 -16.66 -44.16 14.82
CA GLY A 521 -17.98 -44.27 15.45
C GLY A 521 -18.91 -43.09 15.14
N VAL A 522 -18.66 -42.34 14.07
CA VAL A 522 -19.50 -41.19 13.66
C VAL A 522 -19.97 -41.35 12.21
N THR A 523 -21.00 -40.60 11.82
CA THR A 523 -21.53 -40.62 10.45
C THR A 523 -20.99 -39.48 9.59
N GLN A 524 -20.56 -38.36 10.19
CA GLN A 524 -20.14 -37.14 9.52
C GLN A 524 -18.63 -36.93 9.62
N ALA A 525 -17.96 -36.82 8.48
CA ALA A 525 -16.51 -36.63 8.39
C ALA A 525 -16.11 -35.85 7.13
N ARG A 526 -14.92 -35.24 7.13
CA ARG A 526 -14.36 -34.48 5.98
C ARG A 526 -12.84 -34.62 5.90
N TRP A 527 -12.26 -34.14 4.80
CA TRP A 527 -10.82 -34.06 4.58
C TRP A 527 -10.31 -32.61 4.60
N PRO A 528 -10.06 -32.01 5.79
CA PRO A 528 -9.58 -30.64 5.88
C PRO A 528 -8.07 -30.54 5.55
N THR A 529 -7.71 -30.65 4.27
CA THR A 529 -6.34 -30.71 3.74
C THR A 529 -5.44 -29.58 4.26
N LYS A 530 -5.98 -28.34 4.29
CA LYS A 530 -5.24 -27.18 4.80
C LYS A 530 -4.92 -27.33 6.30
N SER A 531 -5.89 -27.74 7.12
CA SER A 531 -5.69 -27.97 8.55
C SER A 531 -4.68 -29.08 8.81
N ALA A 532 -4.76 -30.19 8.07
CA ALA A 532 -3.81 -31.29 8.16
C ALA A 532 -2.37 -30.84 7.82
N THR A 533 -2.20 -30.01 6.78
CA THR A 533 -0.88 -29.48 6.38
C THR A 533 -0.26 -28.60 7.47
N PHE A 534 -1.03 -27.69 8.08
CA PHE A 534 -0.53 -26.84 9.17
C PHE A 534 -0.20 -27.65 10.43
N LEU A 535 -1.04 -28.64 10.79
CA LEU A 535 -0.78 -29.51 11.94
C LEU A 535 0.43 -30.40 11.72
N MET A 536 0.60 -30.96 10.53
CA MET A 536 1.78 -31.73 10.14
C MET A 536 3.07 -30.91 10.34
N GLY A 537 3.08 -29.65 9.89
CA GLY A 537 4.22 -28.76 10.09
C GLY A 537 4.54 -28.52 11.58
N LEU A 538 3.52 -28.35 12.42
CA LEU A 538 3.70 -28.18 13.87
C LEU A 538 4.17 -29.46 14.59
N LEU A 539 3.75 -30.63 14.12
CA LEU A 539 4.21 -31.92 14.65
C LEU A 539 5.65 -32.22 14.25
N LYS A 540 6.06 -31.91 13.00
CA LYS A 540 7.47 -32.01 12.58
C LYS A 540 8.38 -31.07 13.39
N ASN A 541 7.89 -29.87 13.69
CA ASN A 541 8.60 -28.95 14.58
C ASN A 541 8.67 -29.50 16.02
N ALA A 542 7.61 -30.17 16.50
CA ALA A 542 7.62 -30.77 17.84
C ALA A 542 8.59 -31.94 17.94
N GLU A 543 8.70 -32.73 16.86
CA GLU A 543 9.70 -33.78 16.71
C GLU A 543 11.13 -33.22 16.76
N ALA A 544 11.41 -32.17 15.98
CA ALA A 544 12.72 -31.51 15.99
C ALA A 544 13.07 -30.95 17.39
N ASN A 545 12.12 -30.30 18.06
CA ASN A 545 12.31 -29.78 19.42
C ASN A 545 12.52 -30.89 20.45
N ALA A 546 11.87 -32.04 20.28
CA ALA A 546 12.07 -33.19 21.16
C ALA A 546 13.43 -33.86 20.95
N ALA A 547 13.89 -33.95 19.69
CA ALA A 547 15.21 -34.45 19.36
C ALA A 547 16.32 -33.58 19.95
N VAL A 548 16.18 -32.25 19.88
CA VAL A 548 17.12 -31.30 20.52
C VAL A 548 17.15 -31.47 22.05
N LYS A 549 16.03 -31.87 22.66
CA LYS A 549 15.95 -32.18 24.10
C LYS A 549 16.43 -33.58 24.47
N GLY A 550 16.86 -34.40 23.51
CA GLY A 550 17.29 -35.78 23.74
C GLY A 550 16.16 -36.74 24.13
N LEU A 551 14.91 -36.40 23.82
CA LEU A 551 13.76 -37.28 24.08
C LEU A 551 13.68 -38.39 23.02
N ASN A 552 13.25 -39.59 23.43
CA ASN A 552 13.07 -40.69 22.48
C ASN A 552 11.85 -40.46 21.57
N VAL A 553 12.10 -40.19 20.30
CA VAL A 553 11.09 -39.85 19.28
C VAL A 553 10.03 -40.95 19.09
N GLU A 554 10.37 -42.21 19.30
CA GLU A 554 9.46 -43.33 19.09
C GLU A 554 8.38 -43.44 20.18
N ASN A 555 8.72 -43.00 21.40
CA ASN A 555 7.84 -43.03 22.57
C ASN A 555 7.10 -41.70 22.80
N LEU A 556 7.21 -40.75 21.87
CA LEU A 556 6.49 -39.49 21.96
C LEU A 556 5.01 -39.66 21.57
N PHE A 557 4.14 -39.08 22.39
CA PHE A 557 2.72 -38.96 22.10
C PHE A 557 2.24 -37.52 22.30
N ILE A 558 1.13 -37.18 21.65
CA ILE A 558 0.53 -35.84 21.73
C ILE A 558 -0.28 -35.73 23.02
N LYS A 559 0.36 -35.25 24.09
CA LYS A 559 -0.28 -35.07 25.41
C LYS A 559 -1.30 -33.93 25.41
N HIS A 560 -0.94 -32.80 24.81
CA HIS A 560 -1.82 -31.64 24.70
C HIS A 560 -1.83 -31.09 23.29
N ILE A 561 -3.03 -30.79 22.81
CA ILE A 561 -3.21 -30.02 21.58
C ILE A 561 -4.45 -29.14 21.75
N GLN A 562 -4.27 -27.85 21.51
CA GLN A 562 -5.33 -26.87 21.66
C GLN A 562 -5.32 -25.92 20.47
N VAL A 563 -6.52 -25.61 19.99
CA VAL A 563 -6.76 -24.69 18.89
C VAL A 563 -7.68 -23.60 19.41
N ASN A 564 -7.23 -22.35 19.33
CA ASN A 564 -7.96 -21.14 19.76
C ASN A 564 -8.24 -20.24 18.55
N GLN A 565 -9.30 -19.43 18.64
CA GLN A 565 -9.63 -18.46 17.60
C GLN A 565 -8.59 -17.33 17.61
N ALA A 566 -8.11 -16.96 16.44
CA ALA A 566 -7.30 -15.76 16.25
C ALA A 566 -8.20 -14.58 15.78
N PRO A 567 -7.73 -13.33 15.91
CA PRO A 567 -8.47 -12.16 15.42
C PRO A 567 -8.94 -12.34 13.97
N LYS A 568 -10.25 -12.15 13.75
CA LYS A 568 -10.88 -12.34 12.44
C LYS A 568 -10.38 -11.28 11.45
N GLN A 569 -9.98 -11.71 10.25
CA GLN A 569 -9.59 -10.78 9.19
C GLN A 569 -10.84 -10.39 8.39
N ARG A 570 -11.19 -9.09 8.38
CA ARG A 570 -12.42 -8.58 7.78
C ARG A 570 -12.19 -8.09 6.35
N ARG A 571 -13.09 -8.49 5.44
CA ARG A 571 -13.27 -7.97 4.07
C ARG A 571 -14.74 -7.59 3.87
N ARG A 572 -15.06 -6.94 2.76
CA ARG A 572 -16.44 -6.56 2.41
C ARG A 572 -17.01 -7.52 1.37
N THR A 573 -18.31 -7.81 1.47
CA THR A 573 -19.08 -8.47 0.42
C THR A 573 -20.28 -7.60 0.08
N TYR A 574 -20.33 -7.16 -1.16
CA TYR A 574 -21.46 -6.42 -1.71
C TYR A 574 -22.63 -7.37 -1.96
N ARG A 575 -23.83 -6.97 -1.57
CA ARG A 575 -25.07 -7.73 -1.68
C ARG A 575 -26.11 -6.90 -2.43
N ALA A 576 -27.18 -7.56 -2.87
CA ALA A 576 -28.30 -6.91 -3.52
C ALA A 576 -28.83 -5.71 -2.71
N HIS A 577 -29.30 -4.69 -3.43
CA HIS A 577 -29.79 -3.41 -2.90
C HIS A 577 -28.73 -2.60 -2.15
N GLY A 578 -27.47 -2.62 -2.60
CA GLY A 578 -26.40 -1.78 -2.04
C GLY A 578 -25.95 -2.16 -0.62
N ARG A 579 -26.41 -3.32 -0.10
CA ARG A 579 -26.03 -3.79 1.24
C ARG A 579 -24.58 -4.26 1.27
N ILE A 580 -23.90 -4.00 2.38
CA ILE A 580 -22.52 -4.44 2.61
C ILE A 580 -22.47 -5.36 3.83
N ASN A 581 -22.13 -6.62 3.61
CA ASN A 581 -21.91 -7.59 4.68
C ASN A 581 -20.42 -7.82 4.93
N PRO A 582 -20.01 -8.13 6.17
CA PRO A 582 -18.64 -8.51 6.46
C PRO A 582 -18.33 -9.93 5.96
N TYR A 583 -17.24 -10.08 5.22
CA TYR A 583 -16.62 -11.36 4.91
C TYR A 583 -15.41 -11.58 5.80
N MET A 584 -15.54 -12.44 6.79
CA MET A 584 -14.51 -12.62 7.82
C MET A 584 -13.79 -13.96 7.64
N ALA A 585 -12.46 -13.92 7.52
CA ALA A 585 -11.67 -15.14 7.72
C ALA A 585 -11.60 -15.46 9.22
N SER A 586 -11.64 -16.75 9.56
CA SER A 586 -11.54 -17.23 10.95
C SER A 586 -10.21 -17.97 11.17
N PRO A 587 -9.08 -17.24 11.30
CA PRO A 587 -7.77 -17.82 11.57
C PRO A 587 -7.70 -18.46 12.97
N SER A 588 -6.62 -19.22 13.24
CA SER A 588 -6.44 -19.92 14.51
C SER A 588 -5.04 -19.78 15.11
N HIS A 589 -4.97 -19.83 16.44
CA HIS A 589 -3.75 -20.14 17.19
C HIS A 589 -3.77 -21.63 17.53
N ILE A 590 -2.66 -22.33 17.33
CA ILE A 590 -2.51 -23.75 17.66
C ILE A 590 -1.34 -23.89 18.61
N GLU A 591 -1.51 -24.64 19.68
CA GLU A 591 -0.44 -25.03 20.60
C GLU A 591 -0.45 -26.55 20.77
N VAL A 592 0.74 -27.16 20.80
CA VAL A 592 0.95 -28.60 20.91
C VAL A 592 2.03 -28.85 21.95
N ILE A 593 1.82 -29.87 22.78
CA ILE A 593 2.80 -30.38 23.72
C ILE A 593 2.88 -31.89 23.50
N VAL A 594 4.08 -32.36 23.15
CA VAL A 594 4.40 -33.78 23.07
C VAL A 594 5.16 -34.17 24.34
N ALA A 595 4.88 -35.36 24.85
CA ALA A 595 5.55 -35.90 26.02
C ALA A 595 5.97 -37.34 25.76
N GLU A 596 7.00 -37.79 26.46
CA GLU A 596 7.41 -39.18 26.45
C GLU A 596 6.49 -40.01 27.36
N GLU A 597 6.09 -41.20 26.90
CA GLU A 597 5.27 -42.12 27.65
C GLU A 597 6.08 -42.77 28.78
N GLU A 598 5.73 -42.50 30.04
CA GLU A 598 6.31 -43.19 31.20
C GLU A 598 5.60 -44.53 31.41
N LYS A 599 6.34 -45.64 31.31
CA LYS A 599 5.85 -46.96 31.73
C LYS A 599 5.75 -46.99 33.26
N THR A 600 4.62 -46.54 33.80
CA THR A 600 4.32 -46.68 35.22
C THR A 600 3.63 -48.02 35.46
N VAL A 601 4.34 -48.96 36.09
CA VAL A 601 3.72 -50.15 36.69
C VAL A 601 2.87 -49.63 37.86
N LYS A 602 1.55 -49.82 37.79
CA LYS A 602 0.67 -49.46 38.91
C LYS A 602 1.14 -50.24 40.14
N LYS A 603 1.62 -49.54 41.16
CA LYS A 603 1.78 -50.12 42.49
C LYS A 603 0.37 -50.48 42.98
N GLU A 604 0.17 -51.70 43.47
CA GLU A 604 -1.12 -52.13 44.03
C GLU A 604 -1.64 -51.09 45.03
N ALA A 605 -2.93 -50.81 45.00
CA ALA A 605 -3.53 -49.89 45.95
C ALA A 605 -3.33 -50.46 47.36
N ASP A 606 -2.65 -49.71 48.23
CA ASP A 606 -2.64 -49.98 49.66
C ASP A 606 -4.09 -49.95 50.15
N THR A 607 -4.70 -51.13 50.26
CA THR A 607 -6.02 -51.29 50.85
C THR A 607 -5.85 -51.08 52.33
N LYS A 608 -5.80 -49.81 52.77
CA LYS A 608 -5.84 -49.47 54.19
C LYS A 608 -7.20 -49.90 54.72
N LEU A 609 -7.28 -51.14 55.21
CA LEU A 609 -8.35 -51.62 56.07
C LEU A 609 -8.42 -50.65 57.25
N VAL A 610 -9.43 -49.78 57.26
CA VAL A 610 -9.70 -48.93 58.42
C VAL A 610 -10.06 -49.87 59.58
N PRO A 611 -9.27 -49.91 60.68
CA PRO A 611 -9.61 -50.77 61.81
C PRO A 611 -10.93 -50.27 62.43
N ARG A 612 -11.94 -51.15 62.55
CA ARG A 612 -13.17 -50.83 63.28
C ARG A 612 -12.82 -50.51 64.73
N LEU A 613 -12.95 -49.23 65.12
CA LEU A 613 -12.72 -48.77 66.49
C LEU A 613 -13.84 -49.27 67.41
N SER A 614 -13.50 -49.76 68.59
CA SER A 614 -14.50 -50.12 69.61
C SER A 614 -15.20 -48.87 70.15
N ARG A 615 -16.46 -49.03 70.59
CA ARG A 615 -17.37 -47.93 70.98
C ARG A 615 -16.75 -46.96 72.02
N ARG A 616 -15.90 -47.48 72.92
CA ARG A 616 -15.14 -46.68 73.91
C ARG A 616 -14.09 -45.77 73.30
N ARG A 617 -13.33 -46.24 72.29
CA ARG A 617 -12.29 -45.45 71.62
C ARG A 617 -12.88 -44.41 70.66
N ALA A 618 -14.04 -44.67 70.08
CA ALA A 618 -14.77 -43.69 69.28
C ALA A 618 -15.26 -42.51 70.13
N ALA A 619 -15.80 -42.78 71.33
CA ALA A 619 -16.25 -41.74 72.26
C ALA A 619 -15.10 -40.87 72.80
N ALA A 620 -13.95 -41.47 73.13
CA ALA A 620 -12.77 -40.73 73.59
C ALA A 620 -12.21 -39.78 72.51
N ARG A 621 -12.24 -40.20 71.24
CA ARG A 621 -11.77 -39.37 70.12
C ARG A 621 -12.72 -38.22 69.81
N ALA A 622 -14.03 -38.42 70.01
CA ALA A 622 -15.05 -37.37 69.90
C ALA A 622 -14.92 -36.34 71.04
N ALA A 623 -14.64 -36.79 72.27
CA ALA A 623 -14.44 -35.89 73.41
C ALA A 623 -13.19 -34.99 73.26
N VAL A 624 -12.12 -35.49 72.63
CA VAL A 624 -10.89 -34.73 72.33
C VAL A 624 -11.07 -33.75 71.17
N THR A 625 -12.08 -33.93 70.32
CA THR A 625 -12.37 -32.99 69.22
C THR A 625 -13.42 -31.93 69.59
N SER A 626 -14.05 -32.05 70.77
CA SER A 626 -15.02 -31.09 71.31
C SER A 626 -14.47 -30.23 72.46
N ALA A 627 -13.17 -30.32 72.74
CA ALA A 627 -12.42 -29.40 73.61
C ALA A 627 -11.48 -28.58 72.73
#